data_AF-A0A674HKJ1-F1
#
_entry.id   AF-A0A674HKJ1-F1
#
_cell.length_a   1.000
_cell.length_b   1.000
_cell.length_c   1.000
_cell.angle_alpha   90.00
_cell.angle_beta   90.00
_cell.angle_gamma   90.00
#
_symmetry.space_group_name_H-M   'P 1'
#
loop_
_entity.id
_entity.type
_entity.pdbx_description
1 polymer ?
#
loop_
_entity_poly.entity_id
_entity_poly.type
_entity_poly.pdbx_seq_one_letter_code
_entity_poly.pdbx_strand_id
1 'polypeptide(L)'
;MFPLIQRCCFNTPFKKLRGPSLLLQGKNKTACSSLVLQLQRHARPLSTPLSLQPASVYTAQLRAFHTSLPISKKKTPAESEAEPQEDVGSLKDCPKPALYLSLGGLIPFVAVPLAMATQGTYSPALAFAQVAYGAATASFLGGMRWGFALPANSPAKPDWLNLANGTVPALLACQALLFKDATQGAVMLTVALGIALHYDTSLLPPYPRWFKVLRVVGTMVMILSLLATVALKAFLEGEQSDDRKTQQNIN
;
A
#
# COMPACT_ATOMS: atom_id res chain seq x y z
N MET A 1 -27.17 -25.77 -17.62
CA MET A 1 -26.07 -26.67 -17.20
C MET A 1 -24.85 -25.85 -16.82
N PHE A 2 -24.69 -25.55 -15.53
CA PHE A 2 -23.46 -25.04 -14.90
C PHE A 2 -23.56 -25.48 -13.43
N PRO A 3 -22.69 -26.37 -12.93
CA PRO A 3 -22.77 -26.78 -11.54
C PRO A 3 -21.65 -26.14 -10.69
N LEU A 4 -22.02 -25.86 -9.44
CA LEU A 4 -21.19 -25.84 -8.22
C LEU A 4 -20.55 -24.51 -7.75
N ILE A 5 -21.36 -23.76 -7.00
CA ILE A 5 -20.91 -23.12 -5.75
C ILE A 5 -21.66 -23.82 -4.61
N GLN A 6 -20.99 -24.72 -3.89
CA GLN A 6 -21.51 -25.28 -2.64
C GLN A 6 -20.82 -24.59 -1.46
N ARG A 7 -21.56 -23.66 -0.85
CA ARG A 7 -21.30 -23.14 0.49
C ARG A 7 -21.58 -24.26 1.49
N CYS A 8 -20.62 -24.59 2.35
CA CYS A 8 -20.88 -25.36 3.56
C CYS A 8 -21.06 -24.40 4.74
N CYS A 9 -22.26 -24.41 5.32
CA CYS A 9 -22.59 -23.77 6.59
C CYS A 9 -22.76 -24.83 7.69
N PHE A 10 -22.22 -24.50 8.87
CA PHE A 10 -22.73 -24.75 10.23
C PHE A 10 -22.75 -26.16 10.88
N ASN A 11 -22.44 -26.07 12.19
CA ASN A 11 -22.80 -26.91 13.34
C ASN A 11 -21.93 -28.12 13.73
N THR A 12 -21.16 -27.93 14.80
CA THR A 12 -20.85 -28.99 15.78
C THR A 12 -21.31 -28.55 17.17
N PRO A 13 -22.11 -29.35 17.89
CA PRO A 13 -22.63 -28.97 19.20
C PRO A 13 -21.64 -29.29 20.34
N PHE A 14 -21.67 -28.41 21.34
CA PHE A 14 -21.08 -28.58 22.66
C PHE A 14 -21.57 -29.87 23.36
N LYS A 15 -20.65 -30.72 23.82
CA LYS A 15 -20.92 -31.66 24.92
C LYS A 15 -19.75 -31.67 25.91
N LYS A 16 -20.09 -31.35 27.16
CA LYS A 16 -19.26 -31.34 28.36
C LYS A 16 -19.35 -32.72 29.00
N LEU A 17 -18.25 -33.44 29.21
CA LEU A 17 -18.23 -34.61 30.10
C LEU A 17 -16.94 -34.66 30.93
N ARG A 18 -17.12 -35.20 32.13
CA ARG A 18 -16.34 -35.08 33.38
C ARG A 18 -15.22 -36.13 33.43
N GLY A 19 -14.11 -35.84 34.11
CA GLY A 19 -12.97 -36.76 34.33
C GLY A 19 -13.34 -38.05 35.11
N PRO A 20 -12.39 -39.00 35.29
CA PRO A 20 -11.28 -38.79 36.25
C PRO A 20 -9.90 -39.34 35.82
N SER A 21 -8.86 -38.90 36.55
CA SER A 21 -7.46 -39.34 36.50
C SER A 21 -7.24 -40.72 37.13
N LEU A 22 -6.26 -41.50 36.64
CA LEU A 22 -5.22 -42.19 37.44
C LEU A 22 -4.16 -42.90 36.57
N LEU A 23 -2.99 -43.07 37.20
CA LEU A 23 -1.64 -43.40 36.72
C LEU A 23 -1.42 -44.86 36.25
N LEU A 24 -0.48 -45.08 35.31
CA LEU A 24 0.79 -45.85 35.44
C LEU A 24 1.30 -46.42 34.10
N GLN A 25 2.48 -45.95 33.69
CA GLN A 25 3.68 -46.73 33.32
C GLN A 25 3.53 -48.05 32.53
N GLY A 26 4.09 -48.08 31.30
CA GLY A 26 4.32 -49.33 30.57
C GLY A 26 5.09 -49.15 29.27
N LYS A 27 6.35 -49.57 29.28
CA LYS A 27 7.35 -49.52 28.20
C LYS A 27 7.04 -50.58 27.14
N ASN A 28 7.08 -50.25 25.83
CA ASN A 28 7.94 -50.90 24.82
C ASN A 28 7.47 -50.71 23.35
N LYS A 29 8.45 -50.26 22.56
CA LYS A 29 8.71 -50.33 21.12
C LYS A 29 7.79 -51.19 20.24
N THR A 30 7.24 -50.57 19.19
CA THR A 30 7.51 -50.89 17.77
C THR A 30 6.94 -49.75 16.90
N ALA A 31 7.81 -48.98 16.24
CA ALA A 31 7.44 -47.95 15.29
C ALA A 31 7.78 -48.43 13.88
N CYS A 32 6.79 -48.47 13.00
CA CYS A 32 7.00 -48.45 11.55
C CYS A 32 6.45 -47.11 11.02
N SER A 33 7.22 -46.55 10.11
CA SER A 33 7.28 -45.16 9.67
C SER A 33 6.05 -44.71 8.86
N SER A 34 5.59 -43.48 9.12
CA SER A 34 4.95 -42.65 8.10
C SER A 34 5.62 -41.27 8.02
N LEU A 35 6.17 -41.09 6.83
CA LEU A 35 6.77 -39.95 6.16
C LEU A 35 5.99 -38.61 6.29
N VAL A 36 6.75 -37.51 6.14
CA VAL A 36 6.34 -36.12 5.81
C VAL A 36 6.19 -35.14 6.98
N LEU A 37 7.30 -34.45 7.33
CA LEU A 37 7.45 -32.98 7.43
C LEU A 37 8.67 -32.62 8.27
N GLN A 38 9.82 -32.33 7.63
CA GLN A 38 10.82 -31.38 8.14
C GLN A 38 11.80 -31.04 7.00
N LEU A 39 11.55 -29.94 6.27
CA LEU A 39 12.54 -29.36 5.36
C LEU A 39 13.50 -28.49 6.19
N GLN A 40 14.69 -29.03 6.44
CA GLN A 40 15.78 -28.40 7.17
C GLN A 40 16.29 -27.13 6.47
N ARG A 41 16.42 -26.05 7.25
CA ARG A 41 17.30 -24.91 6.95
C ARG A 41 18.64 -25.19 7.64
N HIS A 42 19.68 -25.51 6.88
CA HIS A 42 21.01 -25.85 7.41
C HIS A 42 21.65 -24.66 8.14
N ALA A 43 21.74 -24.75 9.47
CA ALA A 43 22.67 -23.98 10.29
C ALA A 43 23.89 -24.89 10.60
N ARG A 44 25.10 -24.42 10.30
CA ARG A 44 26.35 -25.07 10.71
C ARG A 44 26.84 -24.41 12.02
N PRO A 45 26.98 -25.13 13.13
CA PRO A 45 27.67 -24.63 14.31
C PRO A 45 29.13 -25.07 14.24
N LEU A 46 30.07 -24.13 14.22
CA LEU A 46 31.47 -24.40 14.55
C LEU A 46 31.76 -23.78 15.92
N SER A 47 31.92 -24.67 16.90
CA SER A 47 32.28 -24.41 18.28
C SER A 47 33.76 -24.06 18.39
N THR A 48 34.07 -22.97 19.10
CA THR A 48 35.37 -22.73 19.72
C THR A 48 35.13 -21.92 20.99
N PRO A 49 35.49 -22.42 22.20
CA PRO A 49 35.36 -21.65 23.43
C PRO A 49 36.69 -20.99 23.78
N LEU A 50 36.67 -19.71 24.12
CA LEU A 50 37.70 -19.12 24.98
C LEU A 50 37.03 -18.33 26.11
N SER A 51 37.25 -18.85 27.31
CA SER A 51 36.83 -18.37 28.61
C SER A 51 37.67 -17.17 29.04
N LEU A 52 37.03 -16.17 29.66
CA LEU A 52 37.46 -15.37 30.84
C LEU A 52 37.05 -13.88 30.77
N GLN A 53 36.07 -13.55 31.65
CA GLN A 53 35.87 -12.31 32.42
C GLN A 53 35.54 -10.97 31.71
N PRO A 54 34.39 -10.33 32.05
CA PRO A 54 34.16 -8.92 31.77
C PRO A 54 34.79 -8.05 32.87
N ALA A 55 35.82 -7.28 32.53
CA ALA A 55 36.29 -6.19 33.38
C ALA A 55 35.34 -4.99 33.23
N SER A 56 34.70 -4.61 34.34
CA SER A 56 33.98 -3.36 34.48
C SER A 56 34.98 -2.20 34.51
N VAL A 57 34.86 -1.27 33.57
CA VAL A 57 35.59 -0.01 33.62
C VAL A 57 34.58 1.11 33.66
N TYR A 58 34.36 1.63 34.88
CA TYR A 58 33.82 2.95 35.13
C TYR A 58 34.81 3.97 34.56
N THR A 59 34.46 4.69 33.50
CA THR A 59 35.14 5.94 33.16
C THR A 59 34.30 7.09 33.67
N ALA A 60 34.70 7.60 34.83
CA ALA A 60 34.28 8.88 35.35
C ALA A 60 34.77 10.03 34.45
N GLN A 61 33.99 11.10 34.50
CA GLN A 61 34.05 12.37 33.77
C GLN A 61 35.43 12.94 33.44
N LEU A 62 35.46 13.73 32.36
CA LEU A 62 36.06 15.06 32.39
C LEU A 62 35.33 16.03 31.44
N ARG A 63 34.90 17.15 32.04
CA ARG A 63 34.27 18.32 31.43
C ARG A 63 35.26 19.04 30.51
N ALA A 64 34.80 19.48 29.34
CA ALA A 64 35.37 20.63 28.65
C ALA A 64 34.26 21.67 28.48
N PHE A 65 34.30 22.68 29.34
CA PHE A 65 33.54 23.91 29.17
C PHE A 65 34.15 24.69 28.00
N HIS A 66 33.38 24.89 26.94
CA HIS A 66 33.66 25.97 25.99
C HIS A 66 32.47 26.91 25.95
N THR A 67 32.61 27.96 26.75
CA THR A 67 31.86 29.21 26.71
C THR A 67 32.26 30.02 25.48
N SER A 68 31.29 30.34 24.62
CA SER A 68 31.37 31.53 23.78
C SER A 68 29.96 31.99 23.40
N LEU A 69 29.45 32.97 24.15
CA LEU A 69 28.37 33.86 23.73
C LEU A 69 29.00 35.03 22.96
N PRO A 70 28.49 35.40 21.77
CA PRO A 70 28.54 36.77 21.32
C PRO A 70 27.17 37.44 21.48
N ILE A 71 27.29 38.63 22.05
CA ILE A 71 26.31 39.68 22.30
C ILE A 71 25.46 40.05 21.08
N SER A 72 24.21 40.40 21.40
CA SER A 72 23.20 41.06 20.58
C SER A 72 23.73 42.24 19.76
N LYS A 73 23.42 42.24 18.46
CA LYS A 73 23.18 43.48 17.71
C LYS A 73 21.92 43.33 16.87
N LYS A 74 20.85 43.96 17.36
CA LYS A 74 19.69 44.39 16.57
C LYS A 74 20.18 45.24 15.39
N LYS A 75 19.96 44.75 14.17
CA LYS A 75 19.90 45.57 12.96
C LYS A 75 18.77 45.00 12.11
N THR A 76 17.68 45.74 12.01
CA THR A 76 16.63 45.53 11.03
C THR A 76 16.96 46.40 9.83
N PRO A 77 17.26 45.82 8.67
CA PRO A 77 16.98 46.44 7.39
C PRO A 77 15.67 45.85 6.86
N ALA A 78 14.75 46.73 6.48
CA ALA A 78 13.67 46.37 5.57
C ALA A 78 14.28 46.13 4.18
N GLU A 79 14.04 44.97 3.61
CA GLU A 79 14.27 44.60 2.20
C GLU A 79 13.27 43.47 1.93
N SER A 80 12.09 43.79 1.37
CA SER A 80 11.79 43.79 -0.07
C SER A 80 12.21 42.50 -0.76
N GLU A 81 11.18 41.72 -1.11
CA GLU A 81 11.08 40.92 -2.33
C GLU A 81 12.11 39.80 -2.58
N ALA A 82 11.67 38.57 -2.34
CA ALA A 82 11.78 37.51 -3.35
C ALA A 82 10.74 36.42 -3.04
N GLU A 83 9.55 36.58 -3.61
CA GLU A 83 8.70 35.44 -3.94
C GLU A 83 9.58 34.37 -4.60
N PRO A 84 9.60 33.11 -4.12
CA PRO A 84 10.20 32.03 -4.88
C PRO A 84 9.33 31.86 -6.13
N GLN A 85 9.78 32.44 -7.24
CA GLN A 85 9.30 32.12 -8.57
C GLN A 85 9.20 30.59 -8.66
N GLU A 86 7.96 30.11 -8.74
CA GLU A 86 7.58 28.70 -8.84
C GLU A 86 8.15 28.14 -10.14
N ASP A 87 9.41 27.72 -10.09
CA ASP A 87 10.09 27.11 -11.23
C ASP A 87 9.40 25.77 -11.54
N VAL A 88 8.85 25.69 -12.76
CA VAL A 88 8.27 24.51 -13.40
C VAL A 88 9.34 23.45 -13.74
N GLY A 89 10.55 23.56 -13.20
CA GLY A 89 11.65 22.59 -13.27
C GLY A 89 11.49 21.30 -12.44
N SER A 90 10.44 21.16 -11.62
CA SER A 90 10.43 20.13 -10.56
C SER A 90 10.46 18.66 -11.02
N LEU A 91 10.08 18.31 -12.26
CA LEU A 91 10.21 16.92 -12.75
C LEU A 91 11.61 16.63 -13.34
N LYS A 92 12.35 17.66 -13.76
CA LYS A 92 13.70 17.50 -14.32
C LYS A 92 14.69 16.99 -13.26
N ASP A 93 14.45 17.33 -12.00
CA ASP A 93 15.24 16.89 -10.85
C ASP A 93 14.88 15.48 -10.36
N CYS A 94 13.85 14.84 -10.95
CA CYS A 94 13.45 13.50 -10.58
C CYS A 94 14.53 12.48 -10.97
N PRO A 95 14.96 11.59 -10.06
CA PRO A 95 15.84 10.49 -10.42
C PRO A 95 15.22 9.66 -11.55
N LYS A 96 15.96 9.49 -12.65
CA LYS A 96 15.49 8.76 -13.83
C LYS A 96 14.81 7.41 -13.51
N PRO A 97 15.35 6.57 -12.60
CA PRO A 97 14.69 5.31 -12.26
C PRO A 97 13.30 5.50 -11.66
N ALA A 98 13.13 6.49 -10.76
CA ALA A 98 11.84 6.78 -10.14
C ALA A 98 10.81 7.25 -11.19
N LEU A 99 11.25 8.08 -12.14
CA LEU A 99 10.40 8.54 -13.24
C LEU A 99 9.96 7.36 -14.13
N TYR A 100 10.89 6.54 -14.62
CA TYR A 100 10.55 5.42 -15.50
C TYR A 100 9.69 4.36 -14.82
N LEU A 101 9.99 4.01 -13.57
CA LEU A 101 9.20 3.05 -12.81
C LEU A 101 7.79 3.59 -12.51
N SER A 102 7.68 4.89 -12.19
CA SER A 102 6.37 5.52 -11.98
C SER A 102 5.55 5.54 -13.26
N LEU A 103 6.15 5.86 -14.41
CA LEU A 103 5.46 5.83 -15.70
C LEU A 103 5.06 4.40 -16.09
N GLY A 104 5.94 3.42 -15.89
CA GLY A 104 5.64 2.01 -16.13
C GLY A 104 4.48 1.48 -15.27
N GLY A 105 4.41 1.92 -14.02
CA GLY A 105 3.29 1.61 -13.12
C GLY A 105 1.94 2.18 -13.56
N LEU A 106 1.89 3.16 -14.46
CA LEU A 106 0.63 3.71 -14.97
C LEU A 106 0.07 2.92 -16.15
N ILE A 107 0.85 2.02 -16.76
CA ILE A 107 0.45 1.28 -17.97
C ILE A 107 -0.86 0.51 -17.75
N PRO A 108 -1.04 -0.29 -16.67
CA PRO A 108 -2.28 -1.05 -16.49
C PRO A 108 -3.50 -0.15 -16.26
N PHE A 109 -3.31 1.06 -15.72
CA PHE A 109 -4.40 2.02 -15.56
C PHE A 109 -4.90 2.53 -16.91
N VAL A 110 -4.00 2.95 -17.80
CA VAL A 110 -4.36 3.56 -19.08
C VAL A 110 -4.75 2.51 -20.13
N ALA A 111 -4.08 1.35 -20.12
CA ALA A 111 -4.29 0.29 -21.11
C ALA A 111 -5.72 -0.27 -21.09
N VAL A 112 -6.34 -0.38 -19.92
CA VAL A 112 -7.68 -0.95 -19.76
C VAL A 112 -8.77 -0.12 -20.45
N PRO A 113 -8.99 1.17 -20.11
CA PRO A 113 -10.00 1.99 -20.77
C PRO A 113 -9.67 2.17 -22.26
N LEU A 114 -8.39 2.27 -22.62
CA LEU A 114 -7.99 2.35 -24.03
C LEU A 114 -8.40 1.08 -24.80
N ALA A 115 -8.12 -0.11 -24.25
CA ALA A 115 -8.52 -1.37 -24.87
C ALA A 115 -10.05 -1.45 -25.05
N MET A 116 -10.83 -1.08 -24.02
CA MET A 116 -12.30 -1.04 -24.12
C MET A 116 -12.81 -0.05 -25.17
N ALA A 117 -12.20 1.14 -25.24
CA ALA A 117 -12.55 2.15 -26.24
C ALA A 117 -12.26 1.65 -27.67
N THR A 118 -11.10 1.01 -27.89
CA THR A 118 -10.74 0.48 -29.20
C THR A 118 -11.59 -0.72 -29.63
N GLN A 119 -12.02 -1.56 -28.69
CA GLN A 119 -12.87 -2.72 -28.95
C GLN A 119 -14.35 -2.36 -29.05
N GLY A 120 -14.74 -1.16 -28.62
CA GLY A 120 -16.15 -0.75 -28.53
C GLY A 120 -17.00 -1.65 -27.64
N THR A 121 -16.38 -2.40 -26.73
CA THR A 121 -17.06 -3.40 -25.90
C THR A 121 -16.56 -3.32 -24.46
N TYR A 122 -17.50 -3.33 -23.52
CA TYR A 122 -17.17 -3.34 -22.10
C TYR A 122 -16.76 -4.75 -21.66
N SER A 123 -15.60 -4.87 -21.00
CA SER A 123 -15.10 -6.14 -20.46
C SER A 123 -15.04 -6.09 -18.93
N PRO A 124 -15.95 -6.76 -18.21
CA PRO A 124 -15.96 -6.77 -16.75
C PRO A 124 -14.65 -7.31 -16.15
N ALA A 125 -14.00 -8.26 -16.81
CA ALA A 125 -12.73 -8.83 -16.37
C ALA A 125 -11.59 -7.81 -16.41
N LEU A 126 -11.50 -7.00 -17.46
CA LEU A 126 -10.49 -5.95 -17.57
C LEU A 126 -10.75 -4.82 -16.57
N ALA A 127 -12.01 -4.42 -16.38
CA ALA A 127 -12.38 -3.42 -15.36
C ALA A 127 -12.00 -3.91 -13.95
N PHE A 128 -12.31 -5.16 -13.62
CA PHE A 128 -11.91 -5.75 -12.35
C PHE A 128 -10.38 -5.81 -12.20
N ALA A 129 -9.64 -6.19 -13.25
CA ALA A 129 -8.18 -6.20 -13.23
C ALA A 129 -7.59 -4.80 -12.96
N GLN A 130 -8.17 -3.76 -13.55
CA GLN A 130 -7.77 -2.37 -13.29
C GLN A 130 -8.02 -1.97 -11.83
N VAL A 131 -9.18 -2.33 -11.26
CA VAL A 131 -9.51 -2.07 -9.86
C VAL A 131 -8.58 -2.86 -8.93
N ALA A 132 -8.30 -4.13 -9.22
CA ALA A 132 -7.36 -4.98 -8.49
C ALA A 132 -5.95 -4.40 -8.48
N TYR A 133 -5.46 -3.98 -9.65
CA TYR A 133 -4.17 -3.33 -9.78
C TYR A 133 -4.12 -2.01 -9.01
N GLY A 134 -5.20 -1.24 -9.09
CA GLY A 134 -5.29 0.02 -8.36
C GLY A 134 -5.34 -0.15 -6.85
N ALA A 135 -6.01 -1.19 -6.35
CA ALA A 135 -6.01 -1.54 -4.93
C ALA A 135 -4.61 -1.95 -4.43
N ALA A 136 -3.87 -2.72 -5.23
CA ALA A 136 -2.47 -3.04 -4.94
C ALA A 136 -1.60 -1.78 -4.91
N THR A 137 -1.81 -0.87 -5.86
CA THR A 137 -1.10 0.42 -5.92
C THR A 137 -1.38 1.25 -4.68
N ALA A 138 -2.64 1.49 -4.34
CA ALA A 138 -3.04 2.27 -3.15
C ALA A 138 -2.49 1.66 -1.85
N SER A 139 -2.46 0.33 -1.73
CA SER A 139 -1.85 -0.37 -0.60
C SER A 139 -0.33 -0.16 -0.53
N PHE A 140 0.35 -0.19 -1.68
CA PHE A 140 1.77 0.18 -1.77
C PHE A 140 2.03 1.62 -1.33
N LEU A 141 1.15 2.58 -1.69
CA LEU A 141 1.26 3.97 -1.23
C LEU A 141 1.20 4.08 0.29
N GLY A 142 0.28 3.33 0.90
CA GLY A 142 0.19 3.20 2.35
C GLY A 142 1.46 2.64 2.98
N GLY A 143 2.01 1.58 2.39
CA GLY A 143 3.28 0.96 2.82
C GLY A 143 4.48 1.89 2.68
N MET A 144 4.55 2.70 1.61
CA MET A 144 5.61 3.71 1.44
C MET A 144 5.63 4.71 2.61
N ARG A 145 4.45 5.11 3.12
CA ARG A 145 4.37 6.04 4.24
C ARG A 145 4.88 5.45 5.54
N TRP A 146 4.59 4.16 5.79
CA TRP A 146 5.22 3.42 6.89
C TRP A 146 6.75 3.40 6.72
N GLY A 147 7.23 3.09 5.51
CA GLY A 147 8.67 3.11 5.20
C GLY A 147 9.33 4.47 5.41
N PHE A 148 8.63 5.57 5.15
CA PHE A 148 9.13 6.93 5.38
C PHE A 148 9.18 7.30 6.87
N ALA A 149 8.25 6.82 7.70
CA ALA A 149 8.15 7.21 9.11
C ALA A 149 9.06 6.42 10.06
N LEU A 150 9.56 5.25 9.65
CA LEU A 150 10.36 4.36 10.51
C LEU A 150 11.82 4.79 10.78
N PRO A 151 12.56 5.41 9.84
CA PRO A 151 13.94 5.82 10.09
C PRO A 151 14.05 6.83 11.25
N ALA A 152 15.06 6.66 12.11
CA ALA A 152 15.25 7.49 13.31
C ALA A 152 15.39 9.00 13.01
N ASN A 153 15.91 9.34 11.82
CA ASN A 153 16.13 10.72 11.38
C ASN A 153 15.03 11.21 10.42
N SER A 154 13.90 10.50 10.32
CA SER A 154 12.82 10.92 9.43
C SER A 154 12.14 12.21 9.91
N PRO A 155 11.78 13.13 9.01
CA PRO A 155 10.92 14.27 9.32
C PRO A 155 9.54 13.84 9.86
N ALA A 156 9.05 12.66 9.48
CA ALA A 156 7.81 12.09 9.98
C ALA A 156 8.11 11.05 11.07
N LYS A 157 7.50 11.22 12.25
CA LYS A 157 7.64 10.26 13.35
C LYS A 157 6.64 9.11 13.20
N PRO A 158 6.95 7.91 13.73
CA PRO A 158 6.03 6.77 13.72
C PRO A 158 4.95 6.92 14.82
N ASP A 159 4.21 8.03 14.78
CA ASP A 159 3.07 8.28 15.65
C ASP A 159 1.76 7.73 15.04
N TRP A 160 0.71 7.70 15.86
CA TRP A 160 -0.59 7.17 15.45
C TRP A 160 -1.14 7.84 14.19
N LEU A 161 -0.94 9.15 14.03
CA LEU A 161 -1.46 9.90 12.90
C LEU A 161 -0.73 9.53 11.61
N ASN A 162 0.61 9.48 11.61
CA ASN A 162 1.37 9.11 10.41
C ASN A 162 1.11 7.66 9.99
N LEU A 163 1.05 6.73 10.95
CA LEU A 163 0.81 5.32 10.68
C LEU A 163 -0.63 5.04 10.22
N ALA A 164 -1.63 5.65 10.88
CA ALA A 164 -3.03 5.52 10.46
C ALA A 164 -3.24 6.09 9.05
N ASN A 165 -2.63 7.22 8.73
CA ASN A 165 -2.74 7.83 7.39
C ASN A 165 -2.13 6.94 6.29
N GLY A 166 -1.17 6.06 6.60
CA GLY A 166 -0.69 5.03 5.68
C GLY A 166 -1.66 3.84 5.57
N THR A 167 -2.29 3.45 6.67
CA THR A 167 -3.17 2.27 6.72
C THR A 167 -4.57 2.52 6.13
N VAL A 168 -5.14 3.70 6.34
CA VAL A 168 -6.51 4.04 5.89
C VAL A 168 -6.71 3.86 4.38
N PRO A 169 -5.84 4.40 3.49
CA PRO A 169 -5.96 4.17 2.05
C PRO A 169 -5.87 2.69 1.65
N ALA A 170 -5.03 1.91 2.34
CA ALA A 170 -4.88 0.48 2.07
C ALA A 170 -6.14 -0.32 2.46
N LEU A 171 -6.79 0.04 3.56
CA LEU A 171 -8.07 -0.57 3.96
C LEU A 171 -9.20 -0.24 2.98
N LEU A 172 -9.29 1.02 2.54
CA LEU A 172 -10.25 1.42 1.51
C LEU A 172 -10.00 0.70 0.18
N ALA A 173 -8.74 0.54 -0.20
CA ALA A 173 -8.34 -0.22 -1.38
C ALA A 173 -8.74 -1.70 -1.28
N CYS A 174 -8.54 -2.34 -0.12
CA CYS A 174 -9.00 -3.71 0.12
C CYS A 174 -10.53 -3.80 0.03
N GLN A 175 -11.25 -2.86 0.63
CA GLN A 175 -12.70 -2.77 0.58
C GLN A 175 -13.22 -2.60 -0.86
N ALA A 176 -12.49 -1.90 -1.72
CA ALA A 176 -12.84 -1.72 -3.13
C ALA A 176 -12.98 -3.05 -3.89
N LEU A 177 -12.20 -4.07 -3.50
CA LEU A 177 -12.23 -5.41 -4.12
C LEU A 177 -13.42 -6.27 -3.70
N LEU A 178 -14.11 -5.89 -2.63
CA LEU A 178 -15.27 -6.62 -2.13
C LEU A 178 -16.56 -6.23 -2.86
N PHE A 179 -16.55 -5.13 -3.62
CA PHE A 179 -17.69 -4.76 -4.45
C PHE A 179 -17.82 -5.70 -5.65
N LYS A 180 -19.05 -6.14 -5.91
CA LYS A 180 -19.37 -6.97 -7.08
C LYS A 180 -19.29 -6.18 -8.38
N ASP A 181 -19.60 -4.88 -8.31
CA ASP A 181 -19.54 -3.99 -9.45
C ASP A 181 -18.23 -3.21 -9.47
N ALA A 182 -17.50 -3.29 -10.58
CA ALA A 182 -16.24 -2.58 -10.79
C ALA A 182 -16.41 -1.06 -10.68
N THR A 183 -17.60 -0.52 -10.98
CA THR A 183 -17.90 0.92 -10.83
C THR A 183 -17.74 1.37 -9.37
N GLN A 184 -18.31 0.62 -8.43
CA GLN A 184 -18.24 0.95 -7.01
C GLN A 184 -16.80 0.81 -6.49
N GLY A 185 -16.08 -0.23 -6.95
CA GLY A 185 -14.66 -0.40 -6.67
C GLY A 185 -13.81 0.77 -7.17
N ALA A 186 -14.04 1.23 -8.40
CA ALA A 186 -13.33 2.36 -9.00
C ALA A 186 -13.59 3.68 -8.26
N VAL A 187 -14.82 3.94 -7.82
CA VAL A 187 -15.18 5.11 -7.01
C VAL A 187 -14.49 5.06 -5.64
N MET A 188 -14.57 3.91 -4.95
CA MET A 188 -13.90 3.74 -3.65
C MET A 188 -12.38 3.94 -3.78
N LEU A 189 -11.80 3.43 -4.86
CA LEU A 189 -10.37 3.58 -5.11
C LEU A 189 -9.99 5.03 -5.45
N THR A 190 -10.84 5.76 -6.17
CA THR A 190 -10.64 7.19 -6.43
C THR A 190 -10.57 7.97 -5.11
N VAL A 191 -11.47 7.67 -4.17
CA VAL A 191 -11.46 8.26 -2.82
C VAL A 191 -10.18 7.87 -2.07
N ALA A 192 -9.80 6.59 -2.06
CA ALA A 192 -8.59 6.11 -1.40
C ALA A 192 -7.31 6.78 -1.94
N LEU A 193 -7.19 6.90 -3.26
CA LEU A 193 -6.07 7.57 -3.93
C LEU A 193 -6.05 9.07 -3.63
N GLY A 194 -7.22 9.73 -3.59
CA GLY A 194 -7.34 11.13 -3.23
C GLY A 194 -6.91 11.42 -1.79
N ILE A 195 -7.34 10.56 -0.84
CA ILE A 195 -6.91 10.65 0.56
C ILE A 195 -5.39 10.45 0.67
N ALA A 196 -4.83 9.44 0.01
CA ALA A 196 -3.38 9.19 0.00
C ALA A 196 -2.61 10.38 -0.57
N LEU A 197 -3.08 10.96 -1.68
CA LEU A 197 -2.47 12.14 -2.29
C LEU A 197 -2.52 13.35 -1.35
N HIS A 198 -3.69 13.62 -0.76
CA HIS A 198 -3.88 14.73 0.16
C HIS A 198 -2.91 14.64 1.35
N TYR A 199 -2.74 13.46 1.92
CA TYR A 199 -1.78 13.24 2.99
C TYR A 199 -0.34 13.44 2.52
N ASP A 200 0.03 12.91 1.34
CA ASP A 200 1.36 13.08 0.75
C ASP A 200 1.72 14.56 0.47
N THR A 201 0.73 15.40 0.13
CA THR A 201 0.95 16.82 -0.21
C THR A 201 0.83 17.77 0.98
N SER A 202 -0.18 17.59 1.83
CA SER A 202 -0.63 18.59 2.80
C SER A 202 -0.13 18.36 4.22
N LEU A 203 0.11 17.11 4.61
CA LEU A 203 0.47 16.76 5.99
C LEU A 203 1.95 16.38 6.18
N LEU A 204 2.76 16.40 5.11
CA LEU A 204 4.20 16.11 5.21
C LEU A 204 5.14 17.32 5.00
N PRO A 205 6.08 17.55 5.93
CA PRO A 205 7.39 18.16 5.68
C PRO A 205 8.45 17.15 5.18
N PRO A 206 9.49 17.63 4.46
CA PRO A 206 9.47 17.87 3.02
C PRO A 206 9.82 16.60 2.23
N TYR A 207 8.82 15.91 1.67
CA TYR A 207 9.14 15.14 0.45
C TYR A 207 9.76 16.10 -0.56
N PRO A 208 10.80 15.67 -1.29
CA PRO A 208 11.36 16.47 -2.36
C PRO A 208 10.25 16.93 -3.32
N ARG A 209 10.35 18.16 -3.82
CA ARG A 209 9.31 18.75 -4.70
C ARG A 209 9.04 17.84 -5.91
N TRP A 210 10.08 17.23 -6.49
CA TRP A 210 9.96 16.27 -7.59
C TRP A 210 9.06 15.08 -7.25
N PHE A 211 9.11 14.58 -6.01
CA PHE A 211 8.29 13.47 -5.57
C PHE A 211 6.84 13.92 -5.47
N LYS A 212 6.57 15.08 -4.85
CA LYS A 212 5.20 15.61 -4.75
C LYS A 212 4.56 15.79 -6.13
N VAL A 213 5.29 16.36 -7.08
CA VAL A 213 4.79 16.54 -8.46
C VAL A 213 4.54 15.19 -9.12
N LEU A 214 5.47 14.23 -8.99
CA LEU A 214 5.29 12.87 -9.52
C LEU A 214 4.05 12.19 -8.94
N ARG A 215 3.80 12.36 -7.63
CA ARG A 215 2.62 11.82 -6.94
C ARG A 215 1.32 12.45 -7.46
N VAL A 216 1.28 13.77 -7.61
CA VAL A 216 0.11 14.48 -8.16
C VAL A 216 -0.18 14.02 -9.59
N VAL A 217 0.82 14.05 -10.48
CA VAL A 217 0.62 13.66 -11.89
C VAL A 217 0.19 12.20 -12.00
N GLY A 218 0.89 11.29 -11.30
CA GLY A 218 0.55 9.87 -11.34
C GLY A 218 -0.85 9.58 -10.81
N THR A 219 -1.25 10.20 -9.69
CA THR A 219 -2.60 10.00 -9.12
C THR A 219 -3.69 10.58 -10.00
N MET A 220 -3.48 11.73 -10.64
CA MET A 220 -4.42 12.26 -11.62
C MET A 220 -4.62 11.31 -12.79
N VAL A 221 -3.54 10.74 -13.36
CA VAL A 221 -3.65 9.74 -14.44
C VAL A 221 -4.41 8.49 -13.98
N MET A 222 -4.13 7.98 -12.79
CA MET A 222 -4.84 6.82 -12.23
C MET A 222 -6.34 7.10 -12.09
N ILE A 223 -6.71 8.24 -11.49
CA ILE A 223 -8.11 8.63 -11.27
C ILE A 223 -8.83 8.84 -12.61
N LEU A 224 -8.24 9.59 -13.53
CA LEU A 224 -8.83 9.82 -14.85
C LEU A 224 -9.05 8.50 -15.61
N SER A 225 -8.12 7.55 -15.51
CA SER A 225 -8.25 6.24 -16.14
C SER A 225 -9.37 5.40 -15.52
N LEU A 226 -9.54 5.44 -14.20
CA LEU A 226 -10.64 4.77 -13.52
C LEU A 226 -11.99 5.39 -13.92
N LEU A 227 -12.07 6.71 -13.97
CA LEU A 227 -13.27 7.43 -14.41
C LEU A 227 -13.60 7.16 -15.87
N ALA A 228 -12.59 7.06 -16.75
CA ALA A 228 -12.78 6.69 -18.14
C ALA A 228 -13.40 5.30 -18.29
N THR A 229 -12.95 4.31 -17.49
CA THR A 229 -13.56 2.97 -17.48
C THR A 229 -15.01 3.00 -17.03
N VAL A 230 -15.33 3.78 -15.98
CA VAL A 230 -16.71 3.98 -15.51
C VAL A 230 -17.57 4.63 -16.59
N ALA A 231 -17.06 5.67 -17.25
CA ALA A 231 -17.77 6.34 -18.33
C ALA A 231 -18.01 5.42 -19.53
N LEU A 232 -16.99 4.67 -19.97
CA LEU A 232 -17.11 3.70 -21.07
C LEU A 232 -18.15 2.62 -20.77
N LYS A 233 -18.20 2.11 -19.53
CA LYS A 233 -19.27 1.20 -19.11
C LYS A 233 -20.64 1.81 -19.34
N ALA A 234 -20.85 3.05 -18.86
CA ALA A 234 -22.14 3.74 -18.98
C ALA A 234 -22.54 4.01 -20.44
N PHE A 235 -21.59 4.41 -21.30
CA PHE A 235 -21.85 4.65 -22.72
C PHE A 235 -22.21 3.35 -23.45
N LEU A 236 -21.43 2.28 -23.26
CA LEU A 236 -21.62 1.02 -23.99
C LEU A 236 -22.85 0.24 -23.53
N GLU A 237 -23.21 0.31 -22.24
CA GLU A 237 -24.48 -0.23 -21.75
C GLU A 237 -25.69 0.57 -22.29
N GLY A 238 -25.51 1.87 -22.51
CA GLY A 238 -26.52 2.75 -23.12
C GLY A 238 -26.86 2.35 -24.56
N GLU A 239 -25.85 2.23 -25.42
CA GLU A 239 -26.00 1.82 -26.83
C GLU A 239 -26.68 0.45 -26.93
N GLN A 240 -26.23 -0.53 -26.14
CA GLN A 240 -26.79 -1.88 -26.18
C GLN A 240 -28.25 -1.94 -25.70
N SER A 241 -28.65 -1.03 -24.82
CA SER A 241 -30.05 -0.91 -24.41
C SER A 241 -30.93 -0.29 -25.49
N ASP A 242 -30.40 0.61 -26.31
CA ASP A 242 -31.16 1.28 -27.37
C ASP A 242 -31.40 0.34 -28.55
N ASP A 243 -30.35 -0.36 -29.00
CA ASP A 243 -30.44 -1.38 -30.05
C ASP A 243 -31.50 -2.44 -29.74
N ARG A 244 -31.53 -2.91 -28.47
CA ARG A 244 -32.48 -3.93 -28.03
C ARG A 244 -33.92 -3.45 -28.07
N LYS A 245 -34.19 -2.17 -27.76
CA LYS A 245 -35.52 -1.57 -27.83
C LYS A 245 -35.99 -1.41 -29.27
N THR A 246 -35.10 -0.94 -30.15
CA THR A 246 -35.38 -0.80 -31.58
C THR A 246 -35.76 -2.14 -32.20
N GLN A 247 -35.02 -3.21 -31.87
CA GLN A 247 -35.31 -4.55 -32.38
C GLN A 247 -36.65 -5.13 -31.87
N GLN A 248 -37.10 -4.76 -30.67
CA GLN A 248 -38.41 -5.16 -30.14
C GLN A 248 -39.58 -4.42 -30.79
N ASN A 249 -39.39 -3.17 -31.22
CA ASN A 249 -40.45 -2.40 -31.90
C ASN A 249 -40.67 -2.81 -33.37
N ILE A 250 -39.73 -3.54 -33.97
CA ILE A 250 -39.78 -4.00 -35.37
C ILE A 250 -40.47 -5.37 -35.51
N ASN A 251 -40.52 -6.17 -34.43
CA ASN A 251 -41.16 -7.50 -34.40
C ASN A 251 -42.56 -7.43 -33.80
#